data_AF-H0G2T8-F1
#
_entry.id   AF-H0G2T8-F1
#
_cell.length_a   1.000
_cell.length_b   1.000
_cell.length_c   1.000
_cell.angle_alpha   90.00
_cell.angle_beta   90.00
_cell.angle_gamma   90.00
#
_symmetry.space_group_name_H-M   'P 1'
#
loop_
_entity.id
_entity.type
_entity.pdbx_description
1 polymer ?
#
loop_
_entity_poly.entity_id
_entity_poly.type
_entity_poly.pdbx_seq_one_letter_code
_entity_poly.pdbx_strand_id
1 'polypeptide(L)' 'MTELYAEKIEDALKSYIADHPGTLTREQAISTILETWFASHGYLPSQQEGMRPEDLDASNDD' A
#
# COMPACT_ATOMS: atom_id res chain seq x y z
N MET A 1 2.50 -17.55 -22.46
CA MET A 1 2.29 -16.08 -22.48
C MET A 1 2.45 -15.41 -21.11
N THR A 2 2.53 -16.16 -20.00
CA THR A 2 2.74 -15.63 -18.64
C THR A 2 4.21 -15.34 -18.32
N GLU A 3 5.15 -16.01 -18.97
CA GLU A 3 6.59 -15.94 -18.68
C GLU A 3 7.23 -14.59 -19.05
N LEU A 4 6.79 -13.97 -20.15
CA LEU A 4 7.25 -12.63 -20.57
C LEU A 4 6.90 -11.53 -19.56
N TYR A 5 5.76 -11.66 -18.88
CA TYR A 5 5.36 -10.70 -17.86
C TYR A 5 6.12 -10.92 -16.56
N ALA A 6 6.45 -12.17 -16.23
CA ALA A 6 7.28 -12.49 -15.07
C ALA A 6 8.66 -11.84 -15.18
N GLU A 7 9.34 -11.95 -16.33
CA GLU A 7 10.66 -11.34 -16.54
C GLU A 7 10.63 -9.81 -16.41
N LYS A 8 9.65 -9.15 -17.04
CA LYS A 8 9.50 -7.69 -16.95
C LYS A 8 9.21 -7.22 -15.53
N ILE A 9 8.39 -7.96 -14.78
CA ILE A 9 8.07 -7.65 -13.38
C ILE A 9 9.32 -7.84 -12.51
N GLU A 10 10.12 -8.88 -12.74
CA GLU A 10 11.36 -9.08 -12.01
C GLU A 10 12.41 -7.99 -12.27
N ASP A 11 12.52 -7.53 -13.51
CA ASP A 11 13.42 -6.43 -13.86
C ASP A 11 12.98 -5.11 -13.19
N ALA A 12 11.67 -4.81 -13.26
CA ALA A 12 11.09 -3.65 -12.58
C ALA A 12 11.27 -3.70 -11.05
N LEU A 13 11.10 -4.88 -10.43
CA LEU A 13 11.33 -5.08 -8.99
C LEU A 13 12.79 -4.84 -8.63
N LYS A 14 13.75 -5.31 -9.43
CA LYS A 14 15.17 -5.04 -9.20
C LYS A 14 15.49 -3.55 -9.28
N SER A 15 14.95 -2.84 -10.27
CA SER A 15 15.10 -1.38 -10.36
C SER A 15 14.49 -0.67 -9.15
N TYR A 16 13.31 -1.08 -8.70
CA TYR A 16 12.65 -0.51 -7.52
C TYR A 16 13.47 -0.70 -6.24
N ILE A 17 14.01 -1.91 -6.02
CA ILE A 17 14.88 -2.23 -4.86
C ILE A 17 16.18 -1.44 -4.92
N ALA A 18 16.77 -1.26 -6.11
CA ALA A 18 17.99 -0.47 -6.29
C ALA A 18 17.78 1.03 -6.00
N ASP A 19 16.60 1.55 -6.32
CA ASP A 19 16.20 2.94 -6.09
C ASP A 19 15.78 3.23 -4.64
N HIS A 20 15.37 2.19 -3.90
CA HIS A 20 14.99 2.29 -2.48
C HIS A 20 16.05 1.63 -1.58
N PRO A 21 17.14 2.34 -1.24
CA PRO A 21 18.21 1.79 -0.42
C PRO A 21 17.70 1.57 1.02
N GLY A 22 17.43 0.31 1.34
CA GLY A 22 16.94 -0.08 2.67
C GLY A 22 16.52 -1.53 2.73
N THR A 23 17.42 -2.47 2.43
CA THR A 23 17.22 -3.94 2.61
C THR A 23 15.79 -4.43 2.32
N LEU A 24 15.18 -3.95 1.24
CA LEU A 24 13.87 -4.43 0.80
C LEU A 24 14.11 -5.77 0.11
N THR A 25 13.62 -6.85 0.72
CA THR A 25 13.52 -8.14 0.03
C THR A 25 12.51 -8.01 -1.11
N ARG A 26 12.57 -8.93 -2.08
CA ARG A 26 11.60 -8.99 -3.19
C ARG A 26 10.16 -8.94 -2.69
N GLU A 27 9.86 -9.70 -1.65
CA GLU A 27 8.52 -9.75 -1.05
C GLU A 27 8.12 -8.40 -0.46
N GLN A 28 9.02 -7.73 0.25
CA GLN A 28 8.75 -6.40 0.81
C GLN A 28 8.52 -5.34 -0.28
N ALA A 29 9.29 -5.40 -1.37
CA ALA A 29 9.08 -4.52 -2.52
C ALA A 29 7.70 -4.75 -3.16
N ILE A 30 7.30 -6.02 -3.35
CA ILE A 30 5.98 -6.36 -3.88
C ILE A 30 4.87 -5.85 -2.95
N SER A 31 4.96 -6.12 -1.64
CA SER A 31 3.98 -5.65 -0.66
C SER A 31 3.85 -4.12 -0.68
N THR A 32 4.97 -3.40 -0.65
CA THR A 32 4.98 -1.92 -0.66
C THR A 32 4.33 -1.35 -1.92
N ILE A 33 4.63 -1.92 -3.09
CA ILE A 33 4.05 -1.49 -4.38
C ILE A 33 2.54 -1.75 -4.38
N LEU A 34 2.11 -2.94 -3.93
CA LEU A 34 0.70 -3.31 -3.84
C LEU A 34 -0.05 -2.42 -2.84
N GLU A 35 0.49 -2.20 -1.64
CA GLU A 35 -0.09 -1.33 -0.62
C GLU A 35 -0.28 0.09 -1.14
N THR A 36 0.75 0.65 -1.79
CA THR A 36 0.68 1.98 -2.42
C THR A 36 -0.40 2.03 -3.51
N TRP A 37 -0.44 1.00 -4.38
CA TRP A 37 -1.41 0.93 -5.46
C TRP A 37 -2.85 0.79 -4.92
N PHE A 38 -3.07 -0.12 -3.97
CA PHE A 38 -4.37 -0.33 -3.34
C PHE A 38 -4.84 0.91 -2.57
N ALA A 39 -3.95 1.60 -1.86
CA ALA A 39 -4.28 2.85 -1.18
C ALA A 39 -4.67 3.94 -2.18
N SER A 40 -3.92 4.08 -3.29
CA SER A 40 -4.23 5.05 -4.35
C SER A 40 -5.54 4.76 -5.09
N HIS A 41 -6.01 3.51 -5.11
CA HIS A 41 -7.24 3.10 -5.79
C HIS A 41 -8.43 2.90 -4.83
N GLY A 42 -8.25 3.19 -3.53
CA GLY A 42 -9.31 3.09 -2.53
C GLY A 42 -9.66 1.65 -2.09
N TYR A 43 -8.82 0.67 -2.44
CA TYR A 43 -8.97 -0.72 -2.01
C TYR A 43 -8.32 -0.99 -0.65
N LEU A 44 -7.28 -0.23 -0.30
CA LEU A 44 -6.84 -0.13 1.08
C LEU A 44 -7.58 1.06 1.69
N PRO A 45 -8.31 0.89 2.82
CA PRO A 45 -8.71 2.04 3.58
C PRO A 45 -7.42 2.79 3.93
N SER A 46 -7.29 4.03 3.46
CA SER A 46 -6.30 4.92 4.03
C SER A 46 -6.51 4.82 5.53
N GLN A 47 -5.47 4.53 6.29
CA GLN A 47 -5.53 4.56 7.73
C GLN A 47 -5.67 6.02 8.21
N GLN A 48 -6.56 6.79 7.58
CA GLN A 48 -7.33 7.82 8.25
C GLN A 48 -8.11 7.07 9.32
N GLU A 49 -7.50 7.04 10.50
CA GLU A 49 -8.19 6.94 11.77
C GLU A 49 -9.52 7.68 11.63
N GLY A 50 -10.59 6.92 11.40
CA GLY A 50 -11.92 7.43 11.57
C GLY A 50 -11.96 7.97 12.99
N MET A 51 -12.16 9.28 13.13
CA MET A 51 -12.58 9.87 14.38
C MET A 51 -13.62 8.95 14.99
N ARG A 52 -13.31 8.38 16.15
CA ARG A 52 -14.19 7.42 16.80
C ARG A 52 -15.52 8.15 17.05
N PRO A 53 -16.66 7.53 16.75
CA PRO A 53 -17.97 8.15 17.00
C PRO A 53 -18.23 8.42 18.50
N GLU A 54 -17.35 7.97 19.41
CA GLU A 54 -17.37 8.37 20.82
C GLU A 54 -17.18 9.89 21.05
N ASP A 55 -16.69 10.64 20.05
CA ASP A 55 -16.63 12.11 20.07
C ASP A 55 -17.84 12.76 19.36
N LEU A 56 -18.74 11.98 18.75
CA LEU A 56 -19.84 12.46 17.91
C LEU A 56 -21.22 12.50 18.60
N ASP A 57 -21.36 12.07 19.86
CA ASP A 57 -22.68 12.03 20.52
C ASP A 57 -22.63 12.27 22.04
N ALA A 58 -22.15 13.44 22.47
CA ALA A 58 -22.35 13.92 23.86
C ALA A 58 -22.81 15.38 23.95
N SER A 59 -23.52 15.85 22.93
CA SER A 59 -24.32 17.09 22.98
C SER A 59 -25.61 16.89 22.20
N ASN A 60 -26.42 15.93 22.64
CA ASN A 60 -27.86 16.05 22.47
C ASN A 60 -28.40 16.49 23.85
N ASP A 61 -28.32 17.80 24.07
CA ASP A 61 -28.89 18.51 25.22
C ASP A 61 -30.39 18.65 24.97
N ASP A 62 -31.17 17.67 25.46
CA ASP A 62 -32.60 17.83 25.75
C ASP A 62 -32.86 17.40 27.21
#